data_AF-N6TQM1-F1
#
_entry.id   AF-N6TQM1-F1
#
_cell.length_a   1.000
_cell.length_b   1.000
_cell.length_c   1.000
_cell.angle_alpha   90.00
_cell.angle_beta   90.00
_cell.angle_gamma   90.00
#
_symmetry.space_group_name_H-M   'P 1'
#
loop_
_entity.id
_entity.type
_entity.pdbx_description
1 polymer ?
#
loop_
_entity_poly.entity_id
_entity_poly.type
_entity_poly.pdbx_seq_one_letter_code
_entity_poly.pdbx_strand_id
1 'polypeptide(L)'
;MMDVDSESTATSLDENTENFCENPTRDTIAEGLMGLIKPTVDQLDERVRATRVSQLELKQCIDGLAEELKKVSEAQQHTVDLEIYLKKLINAKQRVSVLSNILQSAQDRLNKIHMSIDKDTVKRTVLLSNPLVVTMGLPTPLYDLKDFPDVYEPSEDSHLFLDALEADQESILARSPKLACEIGSGSGILITGLAQLLKNSCAYFSTDINFSACRATAKTALINNSYVESVAMDLLGMFRSPFDVILFNPPYVVTESDEIMGRGLDRAYAGGCGGREIIDKFLATLPSMLSENGVCYLLLLKENNVEDIKEKIRGLGLKGRMVLERKIPGEHLFVFKYFR
;
A
#
# COMPACT_ATOMS: atom_id res chain seq x y z
N MET A 1 12.17 -47.37 -17.52
CA MET A 1 13.51 -47.94 -17.74
C MET A 1 13.60 -49.13 -16.80
N MET A 2 13.24 -50.30 -17.31
CA MET A 2 14.13 -51.47 -17.43
C MET A 2 14.34 -52.20 -16.10
N ASP A 3 13.54 -53.26 -15.89
CA ASP A 3 13.95 -54.46 -15.17
C ASP A 3 15.07 -55.15 -15.96
N VAL A 4 16.17 -55.53 -15.32
CA VAL A 4 16.98 -56.76 -15.57
C VAL A 4 17.93 -56.99 -14.38
N ASP A 5 17.76 -58.15 -13.75
CA ASP A 5 18.68 -59.09 -13.08
C ASP A 5 19.81 -58.64 -12.13
N SER A 6 19.88 -59.35 -11.00
CA SER A 6 21.14 -59.86 -10.46
C SER A 6 20.93 -61.24 -9.85
N GLU A 7 21.45 -62.23 -10.56
CA GLU A 7 21.71 -63.59 -10.08
C GLU A 7 22.78 -63.57 -8.98
N SER A 8 22.70 -64.52 -8.04
CA SER A 8 23.89 -65.10 -7.43
C SER A 8 23.68 -66.59 -7.18
N THR A 9 24.39 -67.38 -7.97
CA THR A 9 24.55 -68.82 -7.93
C THR A 9 25.64 -69.22 -6.92
N ALA A 10 25.40 -70.27 -6.13
CA ALA A 10 26.37 -71.25 -5.59
C ALA A 10 25.61 -72.14 -4.57
N THR A 11 25.68 -73.46 -4.50
CA THR A 11 26.45 -74.50 -5.18
C THR A 11 25.77 -75.83 -4.85
N SER A 12 25.77 -76.75 -5.80
CA SER A 12 25.34 -78.15 -5.66
C SER A 12 26.12 -78.93 -4.61
N LEU A 13 25.44 -79.74 -3.80
CA LEU A 13 25.96 -80.99 -3.22
C LEU A 13 24.79 -81.95 -3.04
N ASP A 14 24.44 -82.66 -4.11
CA ASP A 14 23.83 -83.99 -3.99
C ASP A 14 24.97 -84.96 -3.61
N GLU A 15 25.12 -85.25 -2.33
CA GLU A 15 25.80 -86.47 -1.89
C GLU A 15 25.06 -87.04 -0.66
N ASN A 16 24.45 -88.20 -0.88
CA ASN A 16 24.16 -89.22 0.13
C ASN A 16 23.28 -88.81 1.32
N THR A 17 21.98 -89.14 1.24
CA THR A 17 21.30 -89.96 2.28
C THR A 17 19.85 -90.26 1.86
N GLU A 18 19.69 -91.22 0.95
CA GLU A 18 18.57 -92.15 1.11
C GLU A 18 18.82 -92.95 2.41
N ASN A 19 17.77 -93.11 3.22
CA ASN A 19 17.72 -93.88 4.46
C ASN A 19 18.48 -93.34 5.68
N PHE A 20 17.88 -92.34 6.34
CA PHE A 20 17.77 -92.43 7.80
C PHE A 20 16.30 -92.55 8.16
N CYS A 21 15.92 -93.78 8.53
CA CYS A 21 14.80 -94.05 9.40
C CYS A 21 14.71 -92.99 10.50
N GLU A 22 13.48 -92.61 10.86
CA GLU A 22 13.11 -91.93 12.11
C GLU A 22 14.26 -91.97 13.12
N ASN A 23 14.96 -90.84 13.26
CA ASN A 23 16.00 -90.72 14.27
C ASN A 23 15.30 -90.15 15.49
N PRO A 24 14.88 -91.00 16.44
CA PRO A 24 14.05 -90.55 17.55
C PRO A 24 14.73 -89.44 18.34
N THR A 25 16.06 -89.41 18.39
CA THR A 25 16.80 -88.33 19.05
C THR A 25 16.72 -87.00 18.29
N ARG A 26 16.82 -87.01 16.96
CA ARG A 26 16.67 -85.79 16.14
C ARG A 26 15.23 -85.26 16.21
N ASP A 27 14.25 -86.15 16.13
CA ASP A 27 12.84 -85.78 16.16
C ASP A 27 12.44 -85.31 17.56
N THR A 28 12.99 -85.91 18.63
CA THR A 28 12.80 -85.41 20.02
C THR A 28 13.45 -84.04 20.23
N ILE A 29 14.63 -83.79 19.67
CA ILE A 29 15.29 -82.48 19.75
C ILE A 29 14.52 -81.43 18.94
N ALA A 30 14.04 -81.78 17.75
CA ALA A 30 13.21 -80.92 16.93
C ALA A 30 11.86 -80.61 17.61
N GLU A 31 11.20 -81.61 18.22
CA GLU A 31 10.00 -81.41 19.03
C GLU A 31 10.27 -80.56 20.27
N GLY A 32 11.41 -80.73 20.93
CA GLY A 32 11.82 -79.91 22.07
C GLY A 32 12.06 -78.45 21.70
N LEU A 33 12.77 -78.20 20.59
CA LEU A 33 12.98 -76.84 20.05
C LEU A 33 11.67 -76.22 19.56
N MET A 34 10.83 -76.99 18.86
CA MET A 34 9.51 -76.53 18.45
C MET A 34 8.62 -76.27 19.66
N GLY A 35 8.69 -77.07 20.73
CA GLY A 35 7.97 -76.84 21.98
C GLY A 35 8.39 -75.53 22.67
N LEU A 36 9.65 -75.14 22.54
CA LEU A 36 10.16 -73.86 23.07
C LEU A 36 9.78 -72.65 22.20
N ILE A 37 9.79 -72.80 20.87
CA ILE A 37 9.60 -71.69 19.92
C ILE A 37 8.11 -71.48 19.55
N LYS A 38 7.32 -72.55 19.52
CA LYS A 38 5.90 -72.53 19.14
C LYS A 38 5.05 -71.53 19.92
N PRO A 39 5.18 -71.37 21.26
CA PRO A 39 4.43 -70.35 21.99
C PRO A 39 4.73 -68.92 21.51
N THR A 40 5.97 -68.64 21.11
CA THR A 40 6.37 -67.33 20.59
C THR A 40 5.86 -67.11 19.17
N VAL A 41 5.89 -68.14 18.33
CA VAL A 41 5.32 -68.09 16.96
C VAL A 41 3.81 -67.90 17.01
N ASP A 42 3.10 -68.67 17.85
CA ASP A 42 1.66 -68.56 18.03
C ASP A 42 1.27 -67.16 18.56
N GLN A 43 2.05 -66.60 19.49
CA GLN A 43 1.86 -65.22 19.97
C GLN A 43 2.10 -64.17 18.88
N LEU A 44 3.10 -64.37 18.02
CA LEU A 44 3.37 -63.47 16.91
C LEU A 44 2.24 -63.51 15.89
N ASP A 45 1.76 -64.70 15.53
CA ASP A 45 0.64 -64.90 14.62
C ASP A 45 -0.64 -64.27 15.17
N GLU A 46 -0.91 -64.40 16.47
CA GLU A 46 -2.03 -63.73 17.14
C GLU A 46 -1.92 -62.21 17.03
N ARG A 47 -0.74 -61.64 17.28
CA ARG A 47 -0.50 -60.19 17.17
C ARG A 47 -0.60 -59.68 15.74
N VAL A 48 -0.10 -60.44 14.77
CA VAL A 48 -0.21 -60.10 13.34
C VAL A 48 -1.68 -60.11 12.93
N ARG A 49 -2.45 -61.11 13.36
CA ARG A 49 -3.89 -61.19 13.07
C ARG A 49 -4.66 -60.04 13.70
N ALA A 50 -4.42 -59.75 14.98
CA ALA A 50 -5.03 -58.61 15.68
C ALA A 50 -4.70 -57.29 14.97
N THR A 51 -3.44 -57.08 14.59
CA THR A 51 -3.00 -55.87 13.86
C THR A 51 -3.72 -55.74 12.51
N ARG A 52 -3.88 -56.85 11.78
CA ARG A 52 -4.59 -56.88 10.50
C ARG A 52 -6.07 -56.52 10.65
N VAL A 53 -6.72 -56.99 11.72
CA VAL A 53 -8.11 -56.61 12.04
C VAL A 53 -8.21 -55.13 12.36
N SER A 54 -7.33 -54.58 13.21
CA SER A 54 -7.32 -53.14 13.51
C SER A 54 -7.03 -52.27 12.29
N GLN A 55 -6.20 -52.74 11.35
CA GLN A 55 -5.96 -52.04 10.08
C GLN A 55 -7.21 -52.02 9.18
N LEU A 56 -8.00 -53.10 9.16
CA LEU A 56 -9.26 -53.15 8.43
C LEU A 56 -10.31 -52.22 9.05
N GLU A 57 -10.43 -52.19 10.37
CA GLU A 57 -11.33 -51.29 11.09
C GLU A 57 -10.94 -49.82 10.85
N LEU A 58 -9.65 -49.49 10.96
CA LEU A 58 -9.15 -48.14 10.70
C LEU A 58 -9.45 -47.71 9.26
N LYS A 59 -9.26 -48.60 8.28
CA LYS A 59 -9.59 -48.32 6.88
C LYS A 59 -11.09 -48.01 6.72
N GLN A 60 -11.98 -48.80 7.32
CA GLN A 60 -13.42 -48.54 7.28
C GLN A 60 -13.79 -47.19 7.92
N CYS A 61 -13.15 -46.82 9.02
CA CYS A 61 -13.33 -45.50 9.63
C CYS A 61 -12.85 -44.35 8.73
N ILE A 62 -11.71 -44.51 8.06
CA ILE A 62 -11.18 -43.53 7.10
C ILE A 62 -12.13 -43.36 5.91
N ASP A 63 -12.61 -44.48 5.34
CA ASP A 63 -13.54 -44.47 4.21
C ASP A 63 -14.87 -43.79 4.60
N GLY A 64 -15.40 -44.09 5.79
CA GLY A 64 -16.60 -43.45 6.32
C GLY A 64 -16.42 -41.95 6.60
N LEU A 65 -15.28 -41.55 7.17
CA LEU A 65 -14.97 -40.14 7.38
C LEU A 65 -14.82 -39.37 6.06
N ALA A 66 -14.21 -39.98 5.05
CA ALA A 66 -14.07 -39.38 3.73
C ALA A 66 -15.45 -39.14 3.08
N GLU A 67 -16.39 -40.07 3.24
CA GLU A 67 -17.75 -39.93 2.72
C GLU A 67 -18.56 -38.85 3.46
N GLU A 68 -18.42 -38.74 4.79
CA GLU A 68 -19.01 -37.63 5.56
C GLU A 68 -18.40 -36.27 5.20
N LEU A 69 -17.07 -36.19 5.03
CA LEU A 69 -16.41 -34.97 4.58
C LEU A 69 -16.85 -34.55 3.17
N LYS A 70 -17.11 -35.52 2.29
CA LYS A 70 -17.66 -35.28 0.96
C LYS A 70 -19.08 -34.71 1.04
N LYS A 71 -19.95 -35.28 1.88
CA LYS A 71 -21.30 -34.74 2.13
C LYS A 71 -21.24 -33.31 2.71
N VAL A 72 -20.32 -33.03 3.62
CA VAL A 72 -20.09 -31.68 4.15
C VAL A 72 -19.61 -30.73 3.05
N SER A 73 -18.68 -31.16 2.18
CA SER A 73 -18.18 -30.37 1.06
C SER A 73 -19.26 -30.07 0.01
N GLU A 74 -20.12 -31.04 -0.31
CA GLU A 74 -21.26 -30.89 -1.21
C GLU A 74 -22.35 -29.98 -0.60
N ALA A 75 -22.58 -30.08 0.72
CA ALA A 75 -23.46 -29.16 1.44
C ALA A 75 -22.88 -27.73 1.49
N GLN A 76 -21.55 -27.58 1.54
CA GLN A 76 -20.86 -26.28 1.46
C GLN A 76 -20.85 -25.70 0.03
N GLN A 77 -20.96 -26.51 -1.03
CA GLN A 77 -21.10 -26.01 -2.41
C GLN A 77 -22.40 -25.23 -2.66
N HIS A 78 -23.36 -25.27 -1.73
CA HIS A 78 -24.56 -24.44 -1.75
C HIS A 78 -24.50 -23.23 -0.79
N THR A 79 -23.32 -22.77 -0.38
CA THR A 79 -23.22 -21.42 0.17
C THR A 79 -23.28 -20.43 -0.97
N VAL A 80 -24.35 -19.62 -1.01
CA VAL A 80 -24.36 -18.35 -1.75
C VAL A 80 -22.99 -17.70 -1.55
N ASP A 81 -22.30 -17.34 -2.63
CA ASP A 81 -21.00 -16.67 -2.57
C ASP A 81 -21.16 -15.31 -1.87
N LEU A 82 -21.12 -15.37 -0.54
CA LEU A 82 -21.25 -14.24 0.36
C LEU A 82 -20.03 -13.32 0.23
N GLU A 83 -18.93 -13.75 -0.39
CA GLU A 83 -17.76 -12.91 -0.64
C GLU A 83 -18.10 -11.82 -1.64
N ILE A 84 -18.90 -12.13 -2.67
CA ILE A 84 -19.41 -11.13 -3.62
C ILE A 84 -20.32 -10.12 -2.90
N TYR A 85 -21.19 -10.58 -1.99
CA TYR A 85 -22.10 -9.70 -1.25
C TYR A 85 -21.37 -8.90 -0.15
N LEU A 86 -20.36 -9.50 0.50
CA LEU A 86 -19.48 -8.85 1.47
C LEU A 86 -18.64 -7.79 0.77
N LYS A 87 -18.11 -8.07 -0.42
CA LYS A 87 -17.39 -7.10 -1.25
C LYS A 87 -18.31 -5.95 -1.68
N LYS A 88 -19.56 -6.25 -2.10
CA LYS A 88 -20.57 -5.21 -2.37
C LYS A 88 -20.90 -4.38 -1.13
N LEU A 89 -20.97 -5.00 0.05
CA LEU A 89 -21.24 -4.33 1.32
C LEU A 89 -20.06 -3.46 1.78
N ILE A 90 -18.83 -3.94 1.63
CA ILE A 90 -17.60 -3.18 1.92
C ILE A 90 -17.51 -1.98 0.98
N ASN A 91 -17.74 -2.16 -0.33
CA ASN A 91 -17.76 -1.07 -1.29
C ASN A 91 -18.88 -0.05 -0.99
N ALA A 92 -20.06 -0.51 -0.58
CA ALA A 92 -21.14 0.37 -0.14
C ALA A 92 -20.76 1.15 1.13
N LYS A 93 -20.14 0.50 2.11
CA LYS A 93 -19.63 1.13 3.33
C LYS A 93 -18.58 2.19 3.01
N GLN A 94 -17.63 1.89 2.12
CA GLN A 94 -16.62 2.86 1.67
C GLN A 94 -17.26 4.06 0.97
N ARG A 95 -18.23 3.84 0.07
CA ARG A 95 -18.98 4.93 -0.56
C ARG A 95 -19.72 5.80 0.45
N VAL A 96 -20.35 5.18 1.45
CA VAL A 96 -21.00 5.92 2.55
C VAL A 96 -19.97 6.70 3.36
N SER A 97 -18.80 6.14 3.62
CA SER A 97 -17.71 6.84 4.31
C SER A 97 -17.20 8.04 3.51
N VAL A 98 -17.01 7.89 2.20
CA VAL A 98 -16.62 8.99 1.30
C VAL A 98 -17.70 10.07 1.28
N LEU A 99 -18.98 9.69 1.13
CA LEU A 99 -20.09 10.65 1.19
C LEU A 99 -20.17 11.35 2.55
N SER A 100 -19.94 10.64 3.66
CA SER A 100 -19.90 11.20 4.99
C SER A 100 -18.75 12.19 5.14
N ASN A 101 -17.58 11.89 4.59
CA ASN A 101 -16.42 12.78 4.59
C ASN A 101 -16.70 14.01 3.72
N ILE A 102 -17.28 13.86 2.52
CA ILE A 102 -17.69 14.98 1.66
C ILE A 102 -18.70 15.87 2.39
N LEU A 103 -19.70 15.28 3.06
CA LEU A 103 -20.68 16.01 3.87
C LEU A 103 -20.01 16.75 5.03
N GLN A 104 -19.06 16.10 5.71
CA GLN A 104 -18.30 16.72 6.79
C GLN A 104 -17.45 17.89 6.27
N SER A 105 -16.72 17.71 5.17
CA SER A 105 -15.95 18.78 4.53
C SER A 105 -16.85 19.91 4.02
N ALA A 106 -18.01 19.60 3.46
CA ALA A 106 -19.00 20.60 3.05
C ALA A 106 -19.54 21.37 4.26
N GLN A 107 -19.86 20.67 5.36
CA GLN A 107 -20.29 21.28 6.61
C GLN A 107 -19.20 22.15 7.23
N ASP A 108 -17.94 21.71 7.21
CA ASP A 108 -16.79 22.47 7.70
C ASP A 108 -16.52 23.69 6.84
N ARG A 109 -16.68 23.59 5.51
CA ARG A 109 -16.66 24.76 4.60
C ARG A 109 -17.79 25.73 4.92
N LEU A 110 -18.99 25.23 5.17
CA LEU A 110 -20.15 26.05 5.54
C LEU A 110 -19.90 26.77 6.88
N ASN A 111 -19.34 26.07 7.86
CA ASN A 111 -18.94 26.62 9.15
C ASN A 111 -17.81 27.65 8.99
N LYS A 112 -16.78 27.37 8.18
CA LYS A 112 -15.70 28.32 7.86
C LYS A 112 -16.23 29.56 7.15
N ILE A 113 -17.19 29.42 6.24
CA ILE A 113 -17.89 30.54 5.59
C ILE A 113 -18.69 31.32 6.62
N HIS A 114 -19.44 30.66 7.51
CA HIS A 114 -20.19 31.31 8.57
C HIS A 114 -19.27 32.12 9.49
N MET A 115 -18.16 31.51 9.94
CA MET A 115 -17.13 32.19 10.72
C MET A 115 -16.43 33.31 9.94
N SER A 116 -16.26 33.18 8.63
CA SER A 116 -15.68 34.23 7.79
C SER A 116 -16.64 35.38 7.59
N ILE A 117 -17.95 35.12 7.44
CA ILE A 117 -19.01 36.13 7.40
C ILE A 117 -19.09 36.84 8.76
N ASP A 118 -19.01 36.11 9.87
CA ASP A 118 -18.99 36.70 11.21
C ASP A 118 -17.74 37.55 11.42
N LYS A 119 -16.56 37.03 11.05
CA LYS A 119 -15.30 37.78 11.09
C LYS A 119 -15.29 38.98 10.17
N ASP A 120 -15.88 38.91 8.98
CA ASP A 120 -15.98 40.03 8.04
C ASP A 120 -17.04 41.03 8.49
N THR A 121 -18.09 40.59 9.17
CA THR A 121 -19.07 41.46 9.83
C THR A 121 -18.39 42.23 10.97
N VAL A 122 -17.65 41.53 11.84
CA VAL A 122 -16.85 42.13 12.92
C VAL A 122 -15.73 42.99 12.35
N LYS A 123 -15.00 42.55 11.31
CA LYS A 123 -13.97 43.34 10.63
C LYS A 123 -14.56 44.54 9.91
N ARG A 124 -15.77 44.50 9.34
CA ARG A 124 -16.45 45.71 8.83
C ARG A 124 -16.74 46.67 9.98
N THR A 125 -17.23 46.17 11.11
CA THR A 125 -17.45 46.97 12.32
C THR A 125 -16.12 47.53 12.90
N VAL A 126 -15.02 46.79 12.78
CA VAL A 126 -13.69 47.18 13.26
C VAL A 126 -12.91 48.02 12.24
N LEU A 127 -13.06 47.83 10.93
CA LEU A 127 -12.47 48.68 9.87
C LEU A 127 -13.14 50.05 9.83
N LEU A 128 -14.42 50.12 10.19
CA LEU A 128 -15.11 51.36 10.51
C LEU A 128 -14.56 52.04 11.79
N SER A 129 -13.76 51.34 12.61
CA SER A 129 -13.26 51.86 13.90
C SER A 129 -11.73 51.88 14.10
N ASN A 130 -10.91 51.14 13.32
CA ASN A 130 -9.45 51.17 13.37
C ASN A 130 -8.75 50.37 12.21
N PRO A 131 -8.01 51.00 11.27
CA PRO A 131 -7.58 50.33 10.02
C PRO A 131 -6.24 49.59 10.03
N LEU A 132 -5.54 49.47 11.16
CA LEU A 132 -4.14 49.05 11.17
C LEU A 132 -3.96 47.80 12.04
N VAL A 133 -3.86 46.63 11.39
CA VAL A 133 -3.11 45.41 11.75
C VAL A 133 -3.86 44.19 11.19
N VAL A 134 -3.34 43.59 10.12
CA VAL A 134 -3.71 42.24 9.66
C VAL A 134 -2.41 41.46 9.45
N THR A 135 -2.18 40.45 10.28
CA THR A 135 -1.17 39.40 10.09
C THR A 135 -1.54 38.59 8.85
N MET A 136 -0.65 38.57 7.85
CA MET A 136 -0.84 37.93 6.54
C MET A 136 -0.33 36.48 6.61
N GLY A 137 -1.23 35.50 6.69
CA GLY A 137 -0.90 34.11 6.34
C GLY A 137 -0.94 33.89 4.82
N LEU A 138 -0.54 32.71 4.34
CA LEU A 138 -0.61 32.36 2.92
C LEU A 138 -2.06 31.91 2.62
N PRO A 139 -2.92 32.75 2.01
CA PRO A 139 -4.30 32.35 1.78
C PRO A 139 -4.35 31.21 0.77
N THR A 140 -5.33 30.32 0.92
CA THR A 140 -5.64 29.35 -0.14
C THR A 140 -5.95 30.09 -1.44
N PRO A 141 -5.26 29.81 -2.55
CA PRO A 141 -5.56 30.43 -3.84
C PRO A 141 -6.99 30.17 -4.29
N LEU A 142 -7.56 31.12 -5.03
CA LEU A 142 -8.88 30.97 -5.64
C LEU A 142 -8.84 29.89 -6.74
N TYR A 143 -9.77 28.95 -6.73
CA TYR A 143 -9.85 27.90 -7.75
C TYR A 143 -11.28 27.70 -8.26
N ASP A 144 -11.45 27.21 -9.48
CA ASP A 144 -12.76 26.90 -10.08
C ASP A 144 -12.68 25.65 -10.97
N LEU A 145 -13.13 24.52 -10.41
CA LEU A 145 -13.09 23.20 -11.03
C LEU A 145 -14.39 22.79 -11.73
N LYS A 146 -15.36 23.71 -11.94
CA LYS A 146 -16.65 23.36 -12.57
C LYS A 146 -16.50 22.69 -13.95
N ASP A 147 -15.48 23.08 -14.70
CA ASP A 147 -15.17 22.55 -16.03
C ASP A 147 -14.26 21.30 -16.00
N PHE A 148 -13.86 20.85 -14.79
CA PHE A 148 -12.85 19.82 -14.55
C PHE A 148 -13.34 18.78 -13.52
N PRO A 149 -14.39 18.01 -13.83
CA PRO A 149 -15.04 17.10 -12.87
C PRO A 149 -14.17 15.91 -12.44
N ASP A 150 -13.08 15.65 -13.16
CA ASP A 150 -12.12 14.57 -12.94
C ASP A 150 -10.82 15.04 -12.24
N VAL A 151 -10.78 16.30 -11.79
CA VAL A 151 -9.63 16.88 -11.08
C VAL A 151 -9.89 16.85 -9.57
N TYR A 152 -8.84 16.49 -8.81
CA TYR A 152 -8.89 16.44 -7.36
C TYR A 152 -9.20 17.82 -6.76
N GLU A 153 -10.29 17.91 -5.99
CA GLU A 153 -10.64 19.13 -5.26
C GLU A 153 -9.76 19.28 -4.01
N PRO A 154 -9.24 20.48 -3.71
CA PRO A 154 -8.49 20.72 -2.48
C PRO A 154 -9.17 20.17 -1.22
N SER A 155 -8.45 19.31 -0.49
CA SER A 155 -8.92 18.67 0.74
C SER A 155 -7.96 18.95 1.91
N GLU A 156 -8.18 18.35 3.08
CA GLU A 156 -7.36 18.59 4.28
C GLU A 156 -5.86 18.38 4.07
N ASP A 157 -5.47 17.44 3.21
CA ASP A 157 -4.08 17.20 2.81
C ASP A 157 -3.46 18.42 2.10
N SER A 158 -4.20 19.02 1.19
CA SER A 158 -3.79 20.17 0.39
C SER A 158 -3.67 21.41 1.28
N HIS A 159 -4.60 21.58 2.23
CA HIS A 159 -4.55 22.67 3.20
C HIS A 159 -3.39 22.50 4.19
N LEU A 160 -3.15 21.27 4.69
CA LEU A 160 -1.98 20.97 5.50
C LEU A 160 -0.68 21.31 4.76
N PHE A 161 -0.62 21.03 3.47
CA PHE A 161 0.52 21.36 2.64
C PHE A 161 0.75 22.87 2.55
N LEU A 162 -0.29 23.66 2.26
CA LEU A 162 -0.21 25.13 2.27
C LEU A 162 0.25 25.67 3.63
N ASP A 163 -0.31 25.15 4.72
CA ASP A 163 0.09 25.55 6.08
C ASP A 163 1.58 25.22 6.36
N ALA A 164 2.08 24.11 5.82
CA ALA A 164 3.49 23.76 5.93
C ALA A 164 4.40 24.69 5.11
N LEU A 165 3.97 25.12 3.92
CA LEU A 165 4.69 26.13 3.13
C LEU A 165 4.70 27.49 3.83
N GLU A 166 3.57 27.88 4.44
CA GLU A 166 3.49 29.09 5.26
C GLU A 166 4.42 29.02 6.48
N ALA A 167 4.42 27.90 7.20
CA ALA A 167 5.28 27.68 8.36
C ALA A 167 6.78 27.73 8.01
N ASP A 168 7.15 27.38 6.78
CA ASP A 168 8.54 27.37 6.31
C ASP A 168 8.89 28.55 5.37
N GLN A 169 7.98 29.53 5.22
CA GLN A 169 8.07 30.59 4.22
C GLN A 169 9.35 31.43 4.32
N GLU A 170 9.82 31.74 5.53
CA GLU A 170 11.05 32.50 5.74
C GLU A 170 12.27 31.74 5.21
N SER A 171 12.31 30.42 5.43
CA SER A 171 13.37 29.57 4.89
C SER A 171 13.32 29.48 3.37
N ILE A 172 12.13 29.48 2.77
CA ILE A 172 11.94 29.45 1.32
C ILE A 172 12.41 30.78 0.72
N LEU A 173 11.99 31.90 1.28
CA LEU A 173 12.37 33.25 0.83
C LEU A 173 13.88 33.48 0.94
N ALA A 174 14.49 33.07 2.06
CA ALA A 174 15.94 33.20 2.27
C ALA A 174 16.78 32.43 1.24
N ARG A 175 16.24 31.36 0.64
CA ARG A 175 16.92 30.60 -0.43
C ARG A 175 16.87 31.27 -1.78
N SER A 176 15.97 32.24 -1.99
CA SER A 176 15.80 32.93 -3.28
C SER A 176 15.72 31.99 -4.49
N PRO A 177 14.85 30.96 -4.46
CA PRO A 177 14.77 29.94 -5.51
C PRO A 177 14.44 30.55 -6.87
N LYS A 178 14.99 29.97 -7.94
CA LYS A 178 14.81 30.42 -9.33
C LYS A 178 13.93 29.48 -10.13
N LEU A 179 13.86 28.21 -9.76
CA LEU A 179 13.05 27.22 -10.44
C LEU A 179 12.28 26.35 -9.44
N ALA A 180 10.95 26.33 -9.55
CA ALA A 180 10.08 25.52 -8.71
C ALA A 180 9.21 24.58 -9.56
N CYS A 181 8.93 23.38 -9.05
CA CYS A 181 8.01 22.44 -9.69
C CYS A 181 7.05 21.83 -8.66
N GLU A 182 5.77 21.71 -9.02
CA GLU A 182 4.82 20.82 -8.35
C GLU A 182 4.59 19.55 -9.18
N ILE A 183 4.64 18.39 -8.53
CA ILE A 183 4.30 17.10 -9.14
C ILE A 183 2.88 16.72 -8.70
N GLY A 184 2.04 16.30 -9.65
CA GLY A 184 0.64 15.97 -9.40
C GLY A 184 -0.18 17.20 -9.01
N SER A 185 -0.15 18.26 -9.82
CA SER A 185 -0.68 19.56 -9.41
C SER A 185 -2.18 19.61 -9.18
N GLY A 186 -2.96 18.69 -9.76
CA GLY A 186 -4.40 18.63 -9.54
C GLY A 186 -5.09 19.97 -9.84
N SER A 187 -5.64 20.59 -8.79
CA SER A 187 -6.28 21.92 -8.87
C SER A 187 -5.30 23.09 -9.04
N GLY A 188 -4.02 22.88 -8.76
CA GLY A 188 -2.95 23.87 -8.91
C GLY A 188 -2.79 24.82 -7.73
N ILE A 189 -3.46 24.59 -6.60
CA ILE A 189 -3.42 25.52 -5.46
C ILE A 189 -2.05 25.57 -4.77
N LEU A 190 -1.25 24.51 -4.78
CA LEU A 190 0.04 24.51 -4.08
C LEU A 190 1.08 25.32 -4.86
N ILE A 191 1.27 25.03 -6.16
CA ILE A 191 2.18 25.81 -7.00
C ILE A 191 1.74 27.27 -7.12
N THR A 192 0.43 27.53 -7.14
CA THR A 192 -0.10 28.91 -7.15
C THR A 192 0.17 29.61 -5.82
N GLY A 193 0.00 28.93 -4.68
CA GLY A 193 0.33 29.48 -3.36
C GLY A 193 1.83 29.81 -3.26
N LEU A 194 2.69 28.90 -3.73
CA LEU A 194 4.13 29.15 -3.81
C LEU A 194 4.45 30.34 -4.74
N ALA A 195 3.73 30.47 -5.86
CA ALA A 195 3.89 31.59 -6.79
C ALA A 195 3.47 32.93 -6.19
N GLN A 196 2.45 32.97 -5.34
CA GLN A 196 2.07 34.18 -4.62
C GLN A 196 3.12 34.57 -3.56
N LEU A 197 3.74 33.58 -2.91
CA LEU A 197 4.82 33.79 -1.94
C LEU A 197 6.08 34.36 -2.60
N LEU A 198 6.54 33.73 -3.69
CA LEU A 198 7.81 34.03 -4.35
C LEU A 198 7.69 35.06 -5.49
N LYS A 199 6.48 35.35 -5.97
CA LYS A 199 6.17 36.33 -7.02
C LYS A 199 7.04 36.14 -8.27
N ASN A 200 7.58 37.21 -8.85
CA ASN A 200 8.37 37.15 -10.09
C ASN A 200 9.83 36.73 -9.85
N SER A 201 10.19 36.25 -8.65
CA SER A 201 11.59 35.87 -8.34
C SER A 201 11.96 34.46 -8.77
N CYS A 202 10.96 33.64 -9.14
CA CYS A 202 11.05 32.24 -9.47
C CYS A 202 10.21 31.93 -10.73
N ALA A 203 10.62 30.94 -11.51
CA ALA A 203 9.81 30.34 -12.57
C ALA A 203 9.11 29.09 -12.03
N TYR A 204 7.80 28.97 -12.29
CA TYR A 204 6.95 27.94 -11.73
C TYR A 204 6.51 26.94 -12.79
N PHE A 205 6.82 25.68 -12.55
CA PHE A 205 6.39 24.56 -13.35
C PHE A 205 5.45 23.66 -12.56
N SER A 206 4.60 22.94 -13.27
CA SER A 206 3.81 21.86 -12.70
C SER A 206 3.72 20.70 -13.68
N THR A 207 3.57 19.50 -13.13
CA THR A 207 3.33 18.29 -13.90
C THR A 207 2.13 17.57 -13.37
N ASP A 208 1.29 17.03 -14.25
CA ASP A 208 0.24 16.11 -13.86
C ASP A 208 0.05 15.07 -14.96
N ILE A 209 -0.33 13.84 -14.61
CA ILE A 209 -0.63 12.82 -15.61
C ILE A 209 -2.02 13.02 -16.21
N ASN A 210 -2.91 13.75 -15.52
CA ASN A 210 -4.21 14.16 -16.00
C ASN A 210 -4.11 15.50 -16.74
N PHE A 211 -4.35 15.49 -18.06
CA PHE A 211 -4.39 16.71 -18.87
C PHE A 211 -5.43 17.74 -18.39
N SER A 212 -6.56 17.29 -17.83
CA SER A 212 -7.56 18.17 -17.21
C SER A 212 -6.98 18.92 -16.01
N ALA A 213 -6.14 18.28 -15.19
CA ALA A 213 -5.47 18.90 -14.04
C ALA A 213 -4.45 19.97 -14.48
N CYS A 214 -3.71 19.74 -15.57
CA CYS A 214 -2.84 20.77 -16.12
C CYS A 214 -3.62 22.04 -16.55
N ARG A 215 -4.79 21.84 -17.18
CA ARG A 215 -5.67 22.96 -17.57
C ARG A 215 -6.29 23.65 -16.36
N ALA A 216 -6.70 22.89 -15.34
CA ALA A 216 -7.20 23.42 -14.08
C ALA A 216 -6.13 24.26 -13.37
N THR A 217 -4.89 23.76 -13.30
CA THR A 217 -3.75 24.45 -12.71
C THR A 217 -3.48 25.79 -13.41
N ALA A 218 -3.48 25.81 -14.75
CA ALA A 218 -3.33 27.05 -15.51
C ALA A 218 -4.47 28.05 -15.24
N LYS A 219 -5.72 27.58 -15.13
CA LYS A 219 -6.89 28.42 -14.78
C LYS A 219 -6.75 29.00 -13.36
N THR A 220 -6.35 28.17 -12.38
CA THR A 220 -6.11 28.58 -11.00
C THR A 220 -5.02 29.65 -10.92
N ALA A 221 -3.88 29.43 -11.57
CA ALA A 221 -2.80 30.43 -11.61
C ALA A 221 -3.29 31.77 -12.20
N LEU A 222 -4.03 31.73 -13.32
CA LEU A 222 -4.55 32.92 -14.00
C LEU A 222 -5.51 33.72 -13.10
N ILE A 223 -6.46 33.08 -12.44
CA ILE A 223 -7.42 33.75 -11.54
C ILE A 223 -6.70 34.43 -10.37
N ASN A 224 -5.54 33.91 -9.97
CA ASN A 224 -4.71 34.44 -8.89
C ASN A 224 -3.59 35.38 -9.37
N ASN A 225 -3.62 35.84 -10.63
CA ASN A 225 -2.61 36.72 -11.23
C ASN A 225 -1.18 36.16 -11.12
N SER A 226 -1.04 34.84 -11.23
CA SER A 226 0.22 34.11 -11.22
C SER A 226 0.43 33.41 -12.56
N TYR A 227 1.69 33.10 -12.88
CA TYR A 227 2.07 32.39 -14.10
C TYR A 227 2.71 31.07 -13.75
N VAL A 228 2.12 29.97 -14.21
CA VAL A 228 2.60 28.60 -14.00
C VAL A 228 2.55 27.87 -15.33
N GLU A 229 3.68 27.27 -15.72
CA GLU A 229 3.76 26.40 -16.88
C GLU A 229 3.39 24.96 -16.47
N SER A 230 2.28 24.44 -16.99
CA SER A 230 1.81 23.09 -16.64
C SER A 230 1.97 22.13 -17.80
N VAL A 231 2.56 20.95 -17.52
CA VAL A 231 2.90 19.96 -18.55
C VAL A 231 2.30 18.61 -18.18
N ALA A 232 1.55 18.02 -19.12
CA ALA A 232 0.99 16.70 -18.93
C ALA A 232 2.10 15.64 -19.08
N MET A 233 2.55 15.07 -17.96
CA MET A 233 3.64 14.08 -17.94
C MET A 233 3.63 13.20 -16.70
N ASP A 234 4.37 12.10 -16.76
CA ASP A 234 4.62 11.24 -15.59
C ASP A 234 5.80 11.78 -14.77
N LEU A 235 5.52 12.11 -13.50
CA LEU A 235 6.45 12.72 -12.55
C LEU A 235 7.25 13.87 -13.19
N LEU A 236 8.58 13.77 -13.22
CA LEU A 236 9.48 14.76 -13.81
C LEU A 236 10.15 14.25 -15.10
N GLY A 237 9.58 13.23 -15.75
CA GLY A 237 10.30 12.39 -16.73
C GLY A 237 10.92 13.12 -17.94
N MET A 238 10.40 14.28 -18.32
CA MET A 238 10.94 15.08 -19.44
C MET A 238 11.91 16.18 -19.02
N PHE A 239 11.98 16.52 -17.72
CA PHE A 239 12.89 17.54 -17.25
C PHE A 239 14.32 17.02 -17.14
N ARG A 240 15.28 17.90 -17.45
CA ARG A 240 16.72 17.60 -17.40
C ARG A 240 17.49 18.54 -16.48
N SER A 241 16.82 19.55 -15.95
CA SER A 241 17.40 20.54 -15.05
C SER A 241 16.86 20.33 -13.64
N PRO A 242 17.70 20.50 -12.61
CA PRO A 242 17.25 20.41 -11.23
C PRO A 242 16.41 21.63 -10.82
N PHE A 243 15.52 21.44 -9.85
CA PHE A 243 14.66 22.45 -9.25
C PHE A 243 15.19 22.87 -7.88
N ASP A 244 14.96 24.14 -7.53
CA ASP A 244 15.26 24.70 -6.22
C ASP A 244 14.16 24.42 -5.20
N VAL A 245 12.91 24.27 -5.67
CA VAL A 245 11.77 23.83 -4.85
C VAL A 245 10.99 22.77 -5.61
N ILE A 246 10.80 21.61 -4.98
CA ILE A 246 9.89 20.57 -5.47
C ILE A 246 8.75 20.43 -4.46
N LEU A 247 7.51 20.46 -4.93
CA LEU A 247 6.31 20.16 -4.15
C LEU A 247 5.74 18.83 -4.66
N PHE A 248 5.41 17.91 -3.76
CA PHE A 248 4.72 16.70 -4.15
C PHE A 248 3.69 16.28 -3.11
N ASN A 249 2.42 16.40 -3.46
CA ASN A 249 1.31 15.73 -2.78
C ASN A 249 0.96 14.46 -3.57
N PRO A 250 1.60 13.31 -3.28
CA PRO A 250 1.47 12.10 -4.09
C PRO A 250 0.10 11.44 -3.90
N PRO A 251 -0.28 10.49 -4.77
CA PRO A 251 -1.29 9.49 -4.39
C PRO A 251 -0.70 8.59 -3.30
N TYR A 252 -1.10 8.81 -2.05
CA TYR A 252 -0.54 8.15 -0.85
C TYR A 252 -1.46 7.10 -0.22
N VAL A 253 -2.68 6.89 -0.75
CA VAL A 253 -3.64 5.95 -0.16
C VAL A 253 -3.22 4.53 -0.48
N VAL A 254 -3.30 3.64 0.52
CA VAL A 254 -3.03 2.21 0.34
C VAL A 254 -4.15 1.60 -0.48
N THR A 255 -3.80 1.07 -1.65
CA THR A 255 -4.70 0.40 -2.59
C THR A 255 -4.02 -0.85 -3.14
N GLU A 256 -4.74 -1.65 -3.92
CA GLU A 256 -4.09 -2.66 -4.76
C GLU A 256 -3.28 -1.98 -5.88
N SER A 257 -2.25 -2.65 -6.39
CA SER A 257 -1.34 -2.08 -7.40
C SER A 257 -2.02 -1.83 -8.75
N ASP A 258 -3.05 -2.59 -9.09
CA ASP A 258 -3.82 -2.42 -10.33
C ASP A 258 -4.69 -1.15 -10.30
N GLU A 259 -5.07 -0.66 -9.12
CA GLU A 259 -5.82 0.58 -8.95
C GLU A 259 -5.03 1.84 -9.36
N ILE A 260 -3.69 1.78 -9.34
CA ILE A 260 -2.83 2.86 -9.88
C ILE A 260 -3.11 3.11 -11.37
N MET A 261 -3.45 2.04 -12.10
CA MET A 261 -3.78 2.07 -13.52
C MET A 261 -5.24 2.46 -13.78
N GLY A 262 -5.98 2.84 -12.73
CA GLY A 262 -7.34 3.35 -12.82
C GLY A 262 -7.48 4.56 -13.75
N ARG A 263 -8.72 5.01 -13.98
CA ARG A 263 -9.02 6.17 -14.83
C ARG A 263 -9.65 7.29 -14.01
N GLY A 264 -9.35 8.53 -14.34
CA GLY A 264 -9.94 9.70 -13.68
C GLY A 264 -9.44 9.88 -12.24
N LEU A 265 -10.36 10.20 -11.34
CA LEU A 265 -10.06 10.63 -9.96
C LEU A 265 -9.36 9.55 -9.12
N ASP A 266 -9.53 8.27 -9.46
CA ASP A 266 -8.91 7.15 -8.73
C ASP A 266 -7.38 7.26 -8.70
N ARG A 267 -6.79 7.77 -9.79
CA ARG A 267 -5.35 7.99 -9.90
C ARG A 267 -4.82 9.10 -8.99
N ALA A 268 -5.69 9.99 -8.53
CA ALA A 268 -5.28 11.11 -7.68
C ALA A 268 -4.93 10.65 -6.25
N TYR A 269 -5.46 9.50 -5.80
CA TYR A 269 -5.23 9.00 -4.45
C TYR A 269 -4.57 7.61 -4.40
N ALA A 270 -4.76 6.74 -5.42
CA ALA A 270 -4.27 5.36 -5.41
C ALA A 270 -2.73 5.25 -5.44
N GLY A 271 -2.13 4.93 -4.29
CA GLY A 271 -0.68 4.80 -4.11
C GLY A 271 -0.15 3.37 -4.19
N GLY A 272 -1.03 2.38 -4.37
CA GLY A 272 -0.68 0.95 -4.44
C GLY A 272 -0.19 0.39 -3.11
N CYS A 273 0.73 -0.58 -3.19
CA CYS A 273 1.24 -1.28 -2.01
C CYS A 273 1.87 -0.30 -1.02
N GLY A 274 1.33 -0.26 0.20
CA GLY A 274 1.74 0.69 1.25
C GLY A 274 1.50 2.16 0.91
N GLY A 275 0.76 2.47 -0.16
CA GLY A 275 0.56 3.83 -0.64
C GLY A 275 1.85 4.49 -1.13
N ARG A 276 2.84 3.69 -1.56
CA ARG A 276 4.21 4.15 -1.81
C ARG A 276 4.73 3.95 -3.22
N GLU A 277 4.03 3.25 -4.12
CA GLU A 277 4.65 2.88 -5.40
C GLU A 277 5.05 4.10 -6.24
N ILE A 278 4.22 5.15 -6.24
CA ILE A 278 4.53 6.41 -6.94
C ILE A 278 5.57 7.22 -6.16
N ILE A 279 5.50 7.20 -4.82
CA ILE A 279 6.47 7.87 -3.93
C ILE A 279 7.87 7.29 -4.15
N ASP A 280 8.02 5.98 -4.10
CA ASP A 280 9.30 5.29 -4.27
C ASP A 280 9.90 5.53 -5.67
N LYS A 281 9.06 5.56 -6.72
CA LYS A 281 9.49 5.95 -8.08
C LYS A 281 10.04 7.39 -8.11
N PHE A 282 9.34 8.32 -7.47
CA PHE A 282 9.80 9.71 -7.37
C PHE A 282 11.12 9.82 -6.58
N LEU A 283 11.20 9.19 -5.41
CA LEU A 283 12.38 9.24 -4.54
C LEU A 283 13.65 8.77 -5.26
N ALA A 284 13.55 7.78 -6.16
CA ALA A 284 14.67 7.33 -6.97
C ALA A 284 15.25 8.41 -7.90
N THR A 285 14.43 9.40 -8.31
CA THR A 285 14.84 10.49 -9.22
C THR A 285 15.18 11.79 -8.49
N LEU A 286 14.74 11.93 -7.24
CA LEU A 286 14.87 13.15 -6.45
C LEU A 286 16.33 13.68 -6.35
N PRO A 287 17.37 12.86 -6.12
CA PRO A 287 18.74 13.38 -5.98
C PRO A 287 19.28 14.06 -7.25
N SER A 288 18.85 13.63 -8.44
CA SER A 288 19.24 14.27 -9.70
C SER A 288 18.38 15.49 -10.04
N MET A 289 17.16 15.54 -9.52
CA MET A 289 16.20 16.61 -9.80
C MET A 289 16.23 17.74 -8.77
N LEU A 290 16.96 17.60 -7.66
CA LEU A 290 17.08 18.63 -6.63
C LEU A 290 18.39 19.41 -6.77
N SER A 291 18.32 20.74 -6.81
CA SER A 291 19.51 21.59 -6.91
C SER A 291 20.37 21.51 -5.64
N GLU A 292 21.57 22.10 -5.65
CA GLU A 292 22.48 22.05 -4.49
C GLU A 292 21.86 22.68 -3.24
N ASN A 293 21.15 23.80 -3.41
CA ASN A 293 20.38 24.47 -2.36
C ASN A 293 18.89 24.14 -2.41
N GLY A 294 18.52 23.08 -3.13
CA GLY A 294 17.14 22.70 -3.38
C GLY A 294 16.46 22.11 -2.15
N VAL A 295 15.15 22.30 -2.08
CA VAL A 295 14.28 21.70 -1.06
C VAL A 295 13.11 20.97 -1.72
N CYS A 296 12.75 19.81 -1.20
CA CYS A 296 11.58 19.06 -1.61
C CYS A 296 10.60 18.97 -0.44
N TYR A 297 9.35 19.34 -0.66
CA TYR A 297 8.26 19.12 0.27
C TYR A 297 7.45 17.93 -0.20
N LEU A 298 7.27 16.94 0.68
CA LEU A 298 6.54 15.71 0.39
C LEU A 298 5.48 15.49 1.45
N LEU A 299 4.24 15.28 1.02
CA LEU A 299 3.16 14.84 1.92
C LEU A 299 3.17 13.33 2.04
N LEU A 300 3.03 12.84 3.28
CA LEU A 300 2.98 11.43 3.63
C LEU A 300 1.83 11.15 4.58
N LEU A 301 1.22 9.99 4.41
CA LEU A 301 0.30 9.38 5.35
C LEU A 301 1.07 8.42 6.27
N LYS A 302 0.65 8.26 7.53
CA LYS A 302 1.28 7.35 8.50
C LYS A 302 1.48 5.93 7.98
N GLU A 303 0.49 5.42 7.26
CA GLU A 303 0.48 4.10 6.63
C GLU A 303 1.57 3.94 5.56
N ASN A 304 2.17 5.03 5.07
CA ASN A 304 3.28 4.99 4.14
C ASN A 304 4.61 4.56 4.78
N ASN A 305 4.66 4.12 6.04
CA ASN A 305 5.90 3.74 6.74
C ASN A 305 6.98 4.84 6.64
N VAL A 306 6.69 5.97 7.30
CA VAL A 306 7.52 7.17 7.30
C VAL A 306 8.97 6.89 7.71
N GLU A 307 9.20 5.92 8.60
CA GLU A 307 10.57 5.56 9.01
C GLU A 307 11.36 4.93 7.86
N ASP A 308 10.80 3.96 7.12
CA ASP A 308 11.44 3.39 5.90
C ASP A 308 11.79 4.48 4.88
N ILE A 309 10.87 5.43 4.65
CA ILE A 309 11.11 6.56 3.74
C ILE A 309 12.28 7.41 4.22
N LYS A 310 12.38 7.71 5.53
CA LYS A 310 13.52 8.46 6.09
C LYS A 310 14.83 7.72 5.88
N GLU A 311 14.85 6.40 6.02
CA GLU A 311 16.05 5.60 5.78
C GLU A 311 16.47 5.62 4.31
N LYS A 312 15.52 5.48 3.39
CA LYS A 312 15.75 5.63 1.94
C LYS A 312 16.32 7.00 1.60
N ILE A 313 15.70 8.07 2.08
CA ILE A 313 16.16 9.46 1.90
C ILE A 313 17.61 9.62 2.38
N ARG A 314 17.94 9.08 3.56
CA ARG A 314 19.30 9.08 4.11
C ARG A 314 20.27 8.30 3.22
N GLY A 315 19.86 7.15 2.70
CA GLY A 315 20.64 6.34 1.74
C GLY A 315 20.89 7.06 0.42
N LEU A 316 20.03 8.00 0.02
CA LEU A 316 20.19 8.86 -1.15
C LEU A 316 21.07 10.11 -0.88
N GLY A 317 21.64 10.22 0.32
CA GLY A 317 22.48 11.37 0.71
C GLY A 317 21.70 12.65 1.00
N LEU A 318 20.40 12.54 1.27
CA LEU A 318 19.52 13.65 1.63
C LEU A 318 19.19 13.63 3.12
N LYS A 319 18.90 14.81 3.66
CA LYS A 319 18.40 15.03 5.02
C LYS A 319 16.91 15.31 4.97
N GLY A 320 16.19 14.95 6.03
CA GLY A 320 14.76 15.19 6.15
C GLY A 320 14.39 15.74 7.52
N ARG A 321 13.44 16.68 7.54
CA ARG A 321 12.75 17.10 8.77
C ARG A 321 11.25 17.19 8.53
N MET A 322 10.46 16.89 9.55
CA MET A 322 9.03 17.17 9.52
C MET A 322 8.81 18.68 9.66
N VAL A 323 7.95 19.24 8.81
CA VAL A 323 7.55 20.66 8.87
C VAL A 323 6.28 20.79 9.68
N LEU A 324 5.28 19.97 9.37
CA LEU A 324 3.98 20.01 10.01
C LEU A 324 3.33 18.62 9.97
N GLU A 325 2.45 18.35 10.92
CA GLU A 325 1.60 17.16 10.95
C GLU A 325 0.16 17.54 11.28
N ARG A 326 -0.79 16.72 10.84
CA ARG A 326 -2.20 16.83 11.22
C ARG A 326 -2.79 15.46 11.42
N LYS A 327 -3.49 15.31 12.54
CA LYS A 327 -4.24 14.10 12.86
C LYS A 327 -5.72 14.41 12.74
N ILE A 328 -6.40 13.68 11.87
CA ILE A 328 -7.86 13.72 11.68
C ILE A 328 -8.42 12.31 11.93
N PRO A 329 -9.74 12.15 12.12
CA PRO A 329 -10.32 10.83 12.28
C PRO A 329 -10.02 9.93 11.08
N GLY A 330 -9.25 8.86 11.29
CA GLY A 330 -8.87 7.90 10.26
C GLY A 330 -7.57 8.18 9.52
N GLU A 331 -6.99 9.38 9.62
CA GLU A 331 -5.76 9.73 8.90
C GLU A 331 -4.78 10.53 9.79
N HIS A 332 -3.49 10.28 9.58
CA HIS A 332 -2.42 11.04 10.21
C HIS A 332 -1.42 11.43 9.14
N LEU A 333 -1.47 12.69 8.76
CA LEU A 333 -0.76 13.28 7.63
C LEU A 333 0.46 14.06 8.13
N PHE A 334 1.52 14.05 7.33
CA PHE A 334 2.78 14.71 7.59
C PHE A 334 3.26 15.43 6.35
N VAL A 335 3.85 16.61 6.51
CA VAL A 335 4.61 17.27 5.44
C VAL A 335 6.08 17.28 5.85
N PHE A 336 6.90 16.60 5.06
CA PHE A 336 8.34 16.54 5.24
C PHE A 336 9.05 17.49 4.28
N LYS A 337 10.13 18.10 4.75
CA LYS A 337 11.10 18.85 3.95
C LYS A 337 12.38 18.03 3.82
N TYR A 338 12.77 17.74 2.60
CA TYR A 338 14.02 17.08 2.24
C TYR A 338 15.00 18.04 1.53
N PHE A 339 16.28 17.92 1.83
CA PHE A 339 17.34 18.79 1.34
C PHE A 339 18.71 18.10 1.44
N ARG A 340 19.77 18.67 0.85
CA ARG A 340 21.13 18.11 0.90
C ARG A 340 21.84 18.29 2.25
#